data_AF-A0A1E7XJQ7-F1
#
_entry.id   AF-A0A1E7XJQ7-F1
#
_cell.length_a   1.000
_cell.length_b   1.000
_cell.length_c   1.000
_cell.angle_alpha   90.00
_cell.angle_beta   90.00
_cell.angle_gamma   90.00
#
_symmetry.space_group_name_H-M   'P 1'
#
loop_
_entity.id
_entity.type
_entity.pdbx_description
1 polymer ?
#
loop_
_entity_poly.entity_id
_entity_poly.type
_entity_poly.pdbx_seq_one_letter_code
_entity_poly.pdbx_strand_id
1 'polypeptide(L)'
;MKKSLKKTLFAGVAALSFVAVAGVSSTNASAKSYAKVTSNKALTTDATTRNVAVNGTNALYTKAGTLKGAKTVATKTTLAGLKNSKQGQKNFRAYRVATTNRGSVYYKVVSFDKTYRGWIYGGKSVTAFAGGIASFNTTTAPAAANSASASSASSASSTEQTTALTDAQKAATYKIATTGTANDGTQVTYTYPAWTEYKKGRVITDSTPYKDATFKITDQTTRTREGDLWVKVEATNSANAKANGWIKFSALKVATPAPTPIADNQVQVNYVDAATGKTVASKTYTNSNYQTQTAYNFLNSAATKVDTDAALSDLISGYTFTTLSNAQTTANTAAIANASYGKTVTLTVKAATYNTGLFGSTDTPTVLIKDAQTDYSAHTDRYKFYGVGSYTTLTRTLASQASVAGNTGNSVSLANVNTAITAAKADTLYTLYDVQNNAWVSSSSEINPDHTYQAFKLTDPVATQGTATNQSKFTIGTPVTLTYTAKPAQENSNSQKGVNGALIGSDLTKAFNFNY
;
A
#
# COMPACT_ATOMS: atom_id res chain seq x y z
N MET A 1 -61.71 14.12 20.83
CA MET A 1 -61.23 14.43 22.19
C MET A 1 -60.31 15.66 22.11
N LYS A 2 -60.83 16.88 22.31
CA LYS A 2 -60.67 17.77 23.50
C LYS A 2 -59.21 17.91 23.99
N LYS A 3 -58.51 18.99 23.56
CA LYS A 3 -58.13 20.24 24.31
C LYS A 3 -57.08 20.01 25.42
N SER A 4 -55.99 20.79 25.55
CA SER A 4 -56.01 22.24 25.78
C SER A 4 -54.62 22.89 25.76
N LEU A 5 -54.53 24.11 25.20
CA LEU A 5 -53.51 25.12 25.48
C LEU A 5 -53.79 25.78 26.85
N LYS A 6 -52.73 26.14 27.61
CA LYS A 6 -52.82 27.13 28.69
C LYS A 6 -51.80 28.26 28.47
N LYS A 7 -52.31 29.44 28.12
CA LYS A 7 -51.68 30.74 28.37
C LYS A 7 -52.34 31.30 29.63
N THR A 8 -51.55 31.73 30.62
CA THR A 8 -52.05 32.50 31.76
C THR A 8 -51.47 33.90 31.69
N LEU A 9 -52.39 34.86 31.54
CA LEU A 9 -52.23 36.29 31.63
C LEU A 9 -52.37 36.66 33.11
N PHE A 10 -51.36 37.29 33.71
CA PHE A 10 -51.51 37.96 35.00
C PHE A 10 -51.48 39.46 34.76
N ALA A 11 -52.66 40.06 34.80
CA ALA A 11 -52.86 41.48 34.99
C ALA A 11 -53.38 41.65 36.42
N GLY A 12 -52.62 42.37 37.25
CA GLY A 12 -53.03 42.78 38.60
C GLY A 12 -52.76 44.26 38.73
N VAL A 13 -53.83 45.06 38.59
CA VAL A 13 -53.89 46.48 38.89
C VAL A 13 -54.17 46.63 40.38
N ALA A 14 -53.38 47.44 41.09
CA ALA A 14 -53.76 48.04 42.36
C ALA A 14 -53.19 49.46 42.42
N ALA A 15 -54.03 50.42 42.78
CA ALA A 15 -53.79 51.85 42.75
C ALA A 15 -53.47 52.42 44.14
N LEU A 16 -52.57 53.41 44.14
CA LEU A 16 -52.45 54.63 44.98
C LEU A 16 -52.41 54.53 46.51
N SER A 17 -51.28 54.97 47.09
CA SER A 17 -51.24 55.85 48.26
C SER A 17 -49.92 56.65 48.29
N PHE A 18 -50.04 57.97 48.43
CA PHE A 18 -48.97 58.96 48.61
C PHE A 18 -48.50 58.97 50.08
N VAL A 19 -47.18 59.00 50.34
CA VAL A 19 -46.48 59.92 51.28
C VAL A 19 -44.98 59.94 50.92
N ALA A 20 -44.41 61.14 50.83
CA ALA A 20 -43.00 61.42 50.54
C ALA A 20 -42.10 61.29 51.78
N VAL A 21 -40.93 60.67 51.64
CA VAL A 21 -39.74 60.93 52.47
C VAL A 21 -38.49 60.89 51.59
N ALA A 22 -37.65 61.90 51.77
CA ALA A 22 -36.45 62.22 51.02
C ALA A 22 -35.40 61.10 51.01
N GLY A 23 -34.72 60.95 49.86
CA GLY A 23 -33.62 60.00 49.70
C GLY A 23 -33.38 59.61 48.24
N VAL A 24 -33.41 60.56 47.29
CA VAL A 24 -32.86 60.30 45.95
C VAL A 24 -31.34 60.25 46.07
N SER A 25 -30.82 59.07 46.42
CA SER A 25 -29.53 58.65 45.89
C SER A 25 -29.69 58.70 44.38
N SER A 26 -29.14 59.74 43.75
CA SER A 26 -28.98 59.82 42.31
C SER A 26 -28.16 58.61 41.88
N THR A 27 -28.84 57.54 41.49
CA THR A 27 -28.23 56.48 40.71
C THR A 27 -27.78 57.17 39.43
N ASN A 28 -26.50 57.50 39.36
CA ASN A 28 -25.83 57.88 38.12
C ASN A 28 -26.08 56.75 37.12
N ALA A 29 -27.12 56.89 36.32
CA ALA A 29 -27.41 56.01 35.22
C ALA A 29 -26.28 56.20 34.20
N SER A 30 -25.20 55.43 34.34
CA SER A 30 -24.13 55.39 33.36
C SER A 30 -24.74 54.92 32.05
N ALA A 31 -24.97 55.85 31.13
CA ALA A 31 -25.45 55.55 29.80
C ALA A 31 -24.51 54.52 29.17
N LYS A 32 -25.07 53.42 28.66
CA LYS A 32 -24.30 52.37 28.00
C LYS A 32 -23.51 52.96 26.84
N SER A 33 -22.21 53.19 27.05
CA SER A 33 -21.31 53.69 26.02
C SER A 33 -21.06 52.60 24.99
N TYR A 34 -21.29 52.90 23.72
CA TYR A 34 -21.02 51.99 22.60
C TYR A 34 -19.70 52.35 21.92
N ALA A 35 -19.05 51.35 21.34
CA ALA A 35 -17.88 51.60 20.51
C ALA A 35 -18.28 52.30 19.18
N LYS A 36 -17.32 52.94 18.53
CA LYS A 36 -17.43 53.49 17.17
C LYS A 36 -16.40 52.82 16.26
N VAL A 37 -16.70 52.69 14.98
CA VAL A 37 -15.74 52.17 13.98
C VAL A 37 -14.75 53.28 13.64
N THR A 38 -13.45 53.00 13.75
CA THR A 38 -12.37 53.91 13.36
C THR A 38 -11.76 53.52 12.01
N SER A 39 -11.84 52.25 11.63
CA SER A 39 -11.37 51.75 10.34
C SER A 39 -12.27 50.61 9.85
N ASN A 40 -12.46 50.51 8.54
CA ASN A 40 -13.17 49.41 7.88
C ASN A 40 -12.63 49.25 6.46
N LYS A 41 -11.77 48.26 6.26
CA LYS A 41 -11.04 48.05 5.00
C LYS A 41 -11.32 46.66 4.44
N ALA A 42 -11.31 46.55 3.11
CA ALA A 42 -11.30 45.25 2.46
C ALA A 42 -9.92 44.61 2.65
N LEU A 43 -9.89 43.28 2.80
CA LEU A 43 -8.63 42.54 2.82
C LEU A 43 -8.11 42.39 1.38
N THR A 44 -6.86 42.75 1.15
CA THR A 44 -6.19 42.74 -0.16
C THR A 44 -5.21 41.59 -0.34
N THR A 45 -4.95 40.79 0.71
CA THR A 45 -4.10 39.60 0.61
C THR A 45 -4.72 38.53 -0.31
N ASP A 46 -3.88 37.57 -0.71
CA ASP A 46 -4.25 36.50 -1.64
C ASP A 46 -5.61 35.87 -1.30
N ALA A 47 -6.35 35.54 -2.36
CA ALA A 47 -7.66 34.91 -2.27
C ALA A 47 -7.65 33.49 -1.71
N THR A 48 -6.52 32.87 -1.39
CA THR A 48 -6.41 31.54 -0.77
C THR A 48 -5.98 31.61 0.71
N THR A 49 -5.33 32.70 1.12
CA THR A 49 -4.77 32.87 2.48
C THR A 49 -5.74 33.45 3.51
N ARG A 50 -7.01 33.67 3.16
CA ARG A 50 -8.03 34.24 4.06
C ARG A 50 -9.17 33.27 4.37
N ASN A 51 -8.91 31.98 4.18
CA ASN A 51 -9.78 30.90 4.64
C ASN A 51 -9.61 30.78 6.16
N VAL A 52 -10.74 30.75 6.85
CA VAL A 52 -10.79 30.76 8.31
C VAL A 52 -11.80 29.75 8.82
N ALA A 53 -11.57 29.27 10.04
CA ALA A 53 -12.54 28.51 10.80
C ALA A 53 -13.04 29.35 11.98
N VAL A 54 -14.34 29.27 12.25
CA VAL A 54 -14.92 29.77 13.50
C VAL A 54 -14.59 28.81 14.63
N ASN A 55 -14.36 29.32 15.85
CA ASN A 55 -14.01 28.47 17.00
C ASN A 55 -15.10 28.38 18.08
N GLY A 56 -16.21 29.12 17.93
CA GLY A 56 -17.35 29.09 18.86
C GLY A 56 -17.21 29.97 20.10
N THR A 57 -16.10 30.68 20.30
CA THR A 57 -15.89 31.53 21.49
C THR A 57 -16.65 32.86 21.43
N ASN A 58 -16.96 33.32 20.22
CA ASN A 58 -17.58 34.60 19.92
C ASN A 58 -18.74 34.40 18.95
N ALA A 59 -19.79 35.21 19.05
CA ALA A 59 -20.92 35.17 18.14
C ALA A 59 -20.64 35.94 16.85
N LEU A 60 -21.43 35.66 15.81
CA LEU A 60 -21.44 36.40 14.55
C LEU A 60 -22.51 37.50 14.62
N TYR A 61 -22.20 38.71 14.16
CA TYR A 61 -23.09 39.86 14.27
C TYR A 61 -23.32 40.57 12.93
N THR A 62 -24.37 41.38 12.83
CA THR A 62 -24.67 42.19 11.62
C THR A 62 -23.65 43.32 11.40
N LYS A 63 -23.04 43.81 12.48
CA LYS A 63 -21.96 44.81 12.54
C LYS A 63 -21.05 44.45 13.72
N ALA A 64 -19.92 45.13 13.93
CA ALA A 64 -19.06 44.84 15.08
C ALA A 64 -19.87 44.82 16.40
N GLY A 65 -19.68 43.77 17.22
CA GLY A 65 -20.61 43.41 18.29
C GLY A 65 -20.76 44.44 19.42
N THR A 66 -19.78 45.35 19.57
CA THR A 66 -19.81 46.44 20.57
C THR A 66 -20.48 47.73 20.07
N LEU A 67 -20.90 47.79 18.80
CA LEU A 67 -21.57 48.94 18.22
C LEU A 67 -23.06 48.99 18.61
N LYS A 68 -23.63 50.19 18.64
CA LYS A 68 -25.07 50.38 18.87
C LYS A 68 -25.88 49.65 17.79
N GLY A 69 -26.85 48.85 18.23
CA GLY A 69 -27.76 48.09 17.34
C GLY A 69 -27.11 46.91 16.61
N ALA A 70 -25.99 46.37 17.10
CA ALA A 70 -25.48 45.09 16.62
C ALA A 70 -26.47 43.95 16.98
N LYS A 71 -26.87 43.16 15.98
CA LYS A 71 -27.76 42.01 16.15
C LYS A 71 -26.97 40.73 15.91
N THR A 72 -27.25 39.68 16.68
CA THR A 72 -26.64 38.36 16.50
C THR A 72 -27.18 37.70 15.24
N VAL A 73 -26.27 37.29 14.34
CA VAL A 73 -26.55 36.48 13.14
C VAL A 73 -26.43 34.99 13.45
N ALA A 74 -25.44 34.60 14.25
CA ALA A 74 -25.26 33.23 14.74
C ALA A 74 -24.69 33.27 16.15
N THR A 75 -25.22 32.43 17.04
CA THR A 75 -24.79 32.36 18.44
C THR A 75 -23.43 31.65 18.55
N LYS A 76 -22.80 31.79 19.72
CA LYS A 76 -21.57 31.03 20.05
C LYS A 76 -21.77 29.52 19.86
N THR A 77 -22.88 28.99 20.35
CA THR A 77 -23.24 27.57 20.23
C THR A 77 -23.38 27.13 18.76
N THR A 78 -24.06 27.93 17.93
CA THR A 78 -24.17 27.64 16.49
C THR A 78 -22.78 27.57 15.85
N LEU A 79 -21.90 28.54 16.16
CA LEU A 79 -20.55 28.57 15.59
C LEU A 79 -19.65 27.45 16.12
N ALA A 80 -19.83 27.02 17.37
CA ALA A 80 -19.16 25.84 17.91
C ALA A 80 -19.59 24.56 17.16
N GLY A 81 -20.86 24.45 16.79
CA GLY A 81 -21.34 23.36 15.91
C GLY A 81 -20.71 23.40 14.52
N LEU A 82 -20.60 24.60 13.91
CA LEU A 82 -19.96 24.76 12.60
C LEU A 82 -18.47 24.43 12.62
N LYS A 83 -17.75 24.75 13.72
CA LYS A 83 -16.35 24.38 13.91
C LYS A 83 -16.14 22.89 13.64
N ASN A 84 -17.00 22.05 14.21
CA ASN A 84 -16.90 20.59 14.18
C ASN A 84 -17.56 19.94 12.95
N SER A 85 -18.08 20.74 12.01
CA SER A 85 -18.74 20.21 10.81
C SER A 85 -17.75 19.49 9.89
N LYS A 86 -18.13 18.30 9.40
CA LYS A 86 -17.39 17.57 8.36
C LYS A 86 -17.76 18.01 6.93
N GLN A 87 -18.38 19.17 6.77
CA GLN A 87 -18.88 19.64 5.48
C GLN A 87 -18.09 20.88 5.04
N GLY A 88 -17.37 20.81 3.92
CA GLY A 88 -16.59 21.90 3.35
C GLY A 88 -17.41 23.16 3.05
N GLN A 89 -18.72 23.01 2.81
CA GLN A 89 -19.70 24.10 2.72
C GLN A 89 -19.62 25.07 3.91
N LYS A 90 -19.22 24.57 5.09
CA LYS A 90 -19.12 25.31 6.35
C LYS A 90 -17.74 25.91 6.59
N ASN A 91 -16.84 25.86 5.60
CA ASN A 91 -15.65 26.69 5.57
C ASN A 91 -16.02 28.17 5.49
N PHE A 92 -15.20 29.05 6.05
CA PHE A 92 -15.43 30.50 6.03
C PHE A 92 -14.31 31.24 5.32
N ARG A 93 -14.68 32.37 4.73
CA ARG A 93 -13.76 33.32 4.13
C ARG A 93 -13.82 34.66 4.84
N ALA A 94 -12.70 35.17 5.32
CA ALA A 94 -12.58 36.55 5.78
C ALA A 94 -12.30 37.48 4.59
N TYR A 95 -13.01 38.62 4.52
CA TYR A 95 -12.89 39.53 3.36
C TYR A 95 -12.86 41.02 3.72
N ARG A 96 -13.14 41.39 4.97
CA ARG A 96 -12.93 42.75 5.49
C ARG A 96 -12.44 42.70 6.93
N VAL A 97 -11.80 43.78 7.37
CA VAL A 97 -11.37 44.00 8.75
C VAL A 97 -11.82 45.40 9.20
N ALA A 98 -12.24 45.52 10.45
CA ALA A 98 -12.62 46.78 11.05
C ALA A 98 -12.03 46.92 12.45
N THR A 99 -11.59 48.13 12.79
CA THR A 99 -11.10 48.48 14.13
C THR A 99 -12.09 49.44 14.76
N THR A 100 -12.28 49.30 16.07
CA THR A 100 -13.12 50.21 16.86
C THR A 100 -12.27 51.21 17.63
N ASN A 101 -12.88 52.30 18.12
CA ASN A 101 -12.22 53.29 19.00
C ASN A 101 -11.73 52.72 20.34
N ARG A 102 -12.06 51.46 20.65
CA ARG A 102 -11.60 50.72 21.83
C ARG A 102 -10.49 49.71 21.51
N GLY A 103 -9.91 49.76 20.30
CA GLY A 103 -8.84 48.87 19.87
C GLY A 103 -9.27 47.44 19.52
N SER A 104 -10.56 47.09 19.64
CA SER A 104 -11.07 45.80 19.19
C SER A 104 -11.06 45.70 17.66
N VAL A 105 -10.61 44.56 17.15
CA VAL A 105 -10.65 44.20 15.73
C VAL A 105 -11.78 43.21 15.46
N TYR A 106 -12.50 43.41 14.37
CA TYR A 106 -13.56 42.52 13.87
C TYR A 106 -13.31 42.18 12.41
N TYR A 107 -13.53 40.92 12.04
CA TYR A 107 -13.46 40.48 10.65
C TYR A 107 -14.85 40.23 10.09
N LYS A 108 -15.09 40.66 8.84
CA LYS A 108 -16.29 40.27 8.10
C LYS A 108 -16.02 38.94 7.42
N VAL A 109 -16.81 37.93 7.76
CA VAL A 109 -16.69 36.56 7.29
C VAL A 109 -17.95 36.09 6.57
N VAL A 110 -17.81 35.10 5.70
CA VAL A 110 -18.91 34.44 5.01
C VAL A 110 -18.63 32.94 4.92
N SER A 111 -19.62 32.09 5.15
CA SER A 111 -19.51 30.64 4.87
C SER A 111 -19.50 30.37 3.36
N PHE A 112 -18.92 29.26 2.93
CA PHE A 112 -18.79 28.98 1.49
C PHE A 112 -20.15 28.75 0.82
N ASP A 113 -21.10 28.11 1.54
CA ASP A 113 -22.51 28.01 1.14
C ASP A 113 -23.31 29.32 1.25
N LYS A 114 -22.69 30.39 1.76
CA LYS A 114 -23.27 31.73 1.95
C LYS A 114 -24.37 31.81 3.01
N THR A 115 -24.69 30.73 3.73
CA THR A 115 -25.73 30.73 4.77
C THR A 115 -25.41 31.71 5.90
N TYR A 116 -24.14 31.85 6.28
CA TYR A 116 -23.72 32.75 7.35
C TYR A 116 -22.85 33.87 6.81
N ARG A 117 -23.20 35.11 7.16
CA ARG A 117 -22.41 36.30 6.84
C ARG A 117 -22.54 37.34 7.94
N GLY A 118 -21.40 37.84 8.43
CA GLY A 118 -21.42 38.87 9.47
C GLY A 118 -20.03 39.24 9.95
N TRP A 119 -19.98 39.98 11.05
CA TRP A 119 -18.79 40.43 11.73
C TRP A 119 -18.55 39.62 12.98
N ILE A 120 -17.33 39.11 13.14
CA ILE A 120 -16.91 38.32 14.29
C ILE A 120 -15.67 38.95 14.93
N TYR A 121 -15.59 38.90 16.25
CA TYR A 121 -14.46 39.45 16.99
C TYR A 121 -13.17 38.71 16.62
N GLY A 122 -12.14 39.47 16.25
CA GLY A 122 -10.85 39.00 15.73
C GLY A 122 -9.66 39.21 16.65
N GLY A 123 -9.87 39.73 17.87
CA GLY A 123 -8.78 40.11 18.78
C GLY A 123 -8.48 41.62 18.76
N LYS A 124 -7.20 41.96 18.83
CA LYS A 124 -6.69 43.36 18.85
C LYS A 124 -5.76 43.69 17.67
N SER A 125 -5.33 42.68 16.91
CA SER A 125 -4.46 42.86 15.74
C SER A 125 -5.26 42.73 14.44
N VAL A 126 -4.90 43.55 13.45
CA VAL A 126 -5.45 43.48 12.08
C VAL A 126 -4.65 42.55 11.16
N THR A 127 -3.47 42.10 11.60
CA THR A 127 -2.54 41.27 10.81
C THR A 127 -2.70 39.77 11.06
N ALA A 128 -3.50 39.37 12.05
CA ALA A 128 -3.67 37.97 12.42
C ALA A 128 -5.15 37.62 12.66
N PHE A 129 -5.57 36.45 12.19
CA PHE A 129 -6.86 35.88 12.55
C PHE A 129 -6.79 35.29 13.97
N ALA A 130 -7.44 35.95 14.92
CA ALA A 130 -7.52 35.52 16.31
C ALA A 130 -8.96 35.68 16.86
N GLY A 131 -9.11 35.58 18.18
CA GLY A 131 -10.41 35.78 18.84
C GLY A 131 -11.39 34.66 18.47
N GLY A 132 -12.46 34.98 17.74
CA GLY A 132 -13.51 34.06 17.32
C GLY A 132 -13.22 33.23 16.07
N ILE A 133 -12.10 33.51 15.40
CA ILE A 133 -11.67 32.84 14.17
C ILE A 133 -10.19 32.48 14.24
N ALA A 134 -9.79 31.52 13.41
CA ALA A 134 -8.39 31.17 13.17
C ALA A 134 -8.19 30.90 11.67
N SER A 135 -6.95 31.04 11.19
CA SER A 135 -6.58 30.59 9.85
C SER A 135 -6.91 29.11 9.69
N PHE A 136 -7.38 28.71 8.51
CA PHE A 136 -7.78 27.34 8.26
C PHE A 136 -7.38 26.90 6.85
N ASN A 137 -6.51 25.90 6.78
CA ASN A 137 -6.22 25.20 5.55
C ASN A 137 -7.40 24.27 5.24
N THR A 138 -8.02 24.48 4.08
CA THR A 138 -9.17 23.70 3.63
C THR A 138 -8.77 22.37 3.01
N THR A 139 -7.48 22.20 2.72
CA THR A 139 -6.86 20.96 2.31
C THR A 139 -5.59 20.68 3.10
N THR A 140 -5.18 19.43 3.11
CA THR A 140 -3.92 18.94 3.69
C THR A 140 -3.22 18.02 2.71
N ALA A 141 -1.91 17.82 2.91
CA ALA A 141 -1.22 16.73 2.24
C ALA A 141 -1.89 15.38 2.62
N PRO A 142 -2.05 14.45 1.67
CA PRO A 142 -2.55 13.12 1.99
C PRO A 142 -1.59 12.40 2.95
N ALA A 143 -2.13 11.53 3.80
CA ALA A 143 -1.31 10.65 4.64
C ALA A 143 -0.45 9.74 3.76
N ALA A 144 0.78 9.41 4.19
CA ALA A 144 1.68 8.56 3.42
C ALA A 144 0.99 7.23 3.03
N ALA A 145 1.26 6.75 1.81
CA ALA A 145 0.80 5.43 1.41
C ALA A 145 1.56 4.37 2.22
N ASN A 146 0.85 3.40 2.79
CA ASN A 146 1.49 2.20 3.33
C ASN A 146 1.97 1.36 2.14
N SER A 147 3.22 1.56 1.72
CA SER A 147 3.81 0.86 0.58
C SER A 147 3.82 -0.65 0.80
N ALA A 148 3.18 -1.41 -0.09
CA ALA A 148 3.52 -2.79 -0.37
C ALA A 148 3.28 -3.12 -1.85
N SER A 149 4.39 -3.37 -2.56
CA SER A 149 4.53 -4.05 -3.85
C SER A 149 4.01 -3.37 -5.12
N ALA A 150 4.91 -3.26 -6.11
CA ALA A 150 4.71 -2.74 -7.46
C ALA A 150 3.79 -3.59 -8.36
N SER A 151 3.02 -4.54 -7.80
CA SER A 151 2.37 -5.62 -8.56
C SER A 151 0.84 -5.64 -8.50
N SER A 152 0.19 -4.52 -8.18
CA SER A 152 -1.25 -4.40 -8.39
C SER A 152 -1.64 -2.96 -8.68
N ALA A 153 -2.06 -2.71 -9.92
CA ALA A 153 -2.87 -1.56 -10.27
C ALA A 153 -4.22 -1.69 -9.56
N SER A 154 -4.25 -1.40 -8.25
CA SER A 154 -5.46 -1.43 -7.44
C SER A 154 -6.43 -0.42 -8.02
N SER A 155 -7.63 -0.89 -8.37
CA SER A 155 -8.72 -0.08 -8.89
C SER A 155 -8.95 1.12 -7.96
N ALA A 156 -9.14 2.29 -8.57
CA ALA A 156 -9.52 3.52 -7.87
C ALA A 156 -10.93 3.44 -7.23
N SER A 157 -11.52 2.24 -7.10
CA SER A 157 -12.91 1.99 -6.71
C SER A 157 -13.09 1.65 -5.23
N SER A 158 -12.11 1.87 -4.35
CA SER A 158 -12.39 1.79 -2.91
C SER A 158 -13.02 3.11 -2.46
N THR A 159 -14.22 3.01 -1.91
CA THR A 159 -15.12 4.12 -1.53
C THR A 159 -14.50 5.09 -0.49
N GLU A 160 -13.36 4.75 0.12
CA GLU A 160 -12.71 5.52 1.19
C GLU A 160 -11.18 5.52 1.06
N GLN A 161 -10.62 5.95 -0.08
CA GLN A 161 -9.18 6.22 -0.13
C GLN A 161 -8.87 7.58 0.52
N THR A 162 -8.19 7.54 1.67
CA THR A 162 -7.76 8.72 2.45
C THR A 162 -6.23 8.90 2.48
N THR A 163 -5.49 7.98 1.85
CA THR A 163 -4.03 7.95 1.78
C THR A 163 -3.52 8.38 0.40
N ALA A 164 -2.27 8.82 0.34
CA ALA A 164 -1.58 9.21 -0.88
C ALA A 164 -1.58 8.10 -1.94
N LEU A 165 -1.43 8.49 -3.21
CA LEU A 165 -1.27 7.56 -4.32
C LEU A 165 0.03 6.76 -4.25
N THR A 166 -0.05 5.46 -4.56
CA THR A 166 1.12 4.60 -4.80
C THR A 166 1.82 4.96 -6.13
N ASP A 167 3.04 4.50 -6.34
CA ASP A 167 3.76 4.79 -7.59
C ASP A 167 3.10 4.16 -8.81
N ALA A 168 2.52 2.97 -8.66
CA ALA A 168 1.69 2.36 -9.71
C ALA A 168 0.45 3.21 -10.03
N GLN A 169 -0.20 3.80 -9.03
CA GLN A 169 -1.33 4.71 -9.24
C GLN A 169 -0.91 6.02 -9.93
N LYS A 170 0.26 6.58 -9.59
CA LYS A 170 0.80 7.77 -10.27
C LYS A 170 1.14 7.48 -11.74
N ALA A 171 1.68 6.29 -12.03
CA ALA A 171 2.07 5.90 -13.38
C ALA A 171 0.87 5.55 -14.30
N ALA A 172 -0.26 5.15 -13.72
CA ALA A 172 -1.44 4.71 -14.45
C ALA A 172 -2.08 5.82 -15.31
N THR A 173 -2.94 5.40 -16.22
CA THR A 173 -3.83 6.28 -17.00
C THR A 173 -5.27 6.00 -16.54
N TYR A 174 -6.11 7.02 -16.46
CA TYR A 174 -7.45 6.92 -15.88
C TYR A 174 -8.54 7.38 -16.83
N LYS A 175 -9.77 6.90 -16.61
CA LYS A 175 -11.01 7.45 -17.15
C LYS A 175 -11.93 7.87 -15.99
N ILE A 176 -12.86 8.78 -16.24
CA ILE A 176 -13.98 9.02 -15.33
C ILE A 176 -14.82 7.74 -15.30
N ALA A 177 -15.04 7.17 -14.11
CA ALA A 177 -15.67 5.87 -13.95
C ALA A 177 -17.11 5.87 -14.47
N THR A 178 -17.86 6.91 -14.10
CA THR A 178 -19.24 7.19 -14.48
C THR A 178 -19.36 8.65 -14.92
N THR A 179 -19.76 8.90 -16.16
CA THR A 179 -19.98 10.26 -16.67
C THR A 179 -21.38 10.78 -16.37
N GLY A 180 -21.53 12.09 -16.34
CA GLY A 180 -22.81 12.77 -16.12
C GLY A 180 -22.63 14.18 -15.55
N THR A 181 -23.59 14.65 -14.76
CA THR A 181 -23.71 16.05 -14.31
C THR A 181 -23.67 16.24 -12.79
N ALA A 182 -23.47 15.17 -12.01
CA ALA A 182 -23.50 15.22 -10.55
C ALA A 182 -22.45 16.19 -9.96
N ASN A 183 -22.87 17.00 -8.97
CA ASN A 183 -22.04 18.03 -8.33
C ASN A 183 -21.49 17.58 -6.96
N ASP A 184 -20.93 16.38 -6.89
CA ASP A 184 -20.47 15.75 -5.66
C ASP A 184 -19.02 15.24 -5.74
N GLY A 185 -18.30 15.62 -6.81
CA GLY A 185 -16.93 15.17 -7.09
C GLY A 185 -16.83 13.82 -7.79
N THR A 186 -17.93 13.15 -8.13
CA THR A 186 -17.91 11.78 -8.70
C THR A 186 -18.01 11.73 -10.23
N GLN A 187 -18.44 12.81 -10.88
CA GLN A 187 -18.66 12.80 -12.34
C GLN A 187 -17.99 13.95 -13.07
N VAL A 188 -17.74 15.08 -12.41
CA VAL A 188 -17.26 16.32 -13.03
C VAL A 188 -16.01 16.85 -12.33
N THR A 189 -15.24 17.68 -13.02
CA THR A 189 -13.99 18.25 -12.49
C THR A 189 -14.18 19.68 -11.99
N TYR A 190 -13.25 20.15 -11.15
CA TYR A 190 -13.32 21.41 -10.41
C TYR A 190 -12.01 22.20 -10.48
N THR A 191 -12.06 23.53 -10.34
CA THR A 191 -10.85 24.36 -10.35
C THR A 191 -9.97 24.12 -9.13
N TYR A 192 -10.63 23.81 -8.00
CA TYR A 192 -10.06 23.37 -6.73
C TYR A 192 -10.97 22.25 -6.22
N PRO A 193 -10.49 21.33 -5.34
CA PRO A 193 -11.38 20.34 -4.73
C PRO A 193 -12.67 21.00 -4.19
N ALA A 194 -13.81 20.35 -4.34
CA ALA A 194 -15.09 20.98 -4.06
C ALA A 194 -15.12 21.57 -2.63
N TRP A 195 -15.61 22.81 -2.51
CA TRP A 195 -15.74 23.54 -1.24
C TRP A 195 -14.43 23.82 -0.50
N THR A 196 -13.30 23.84 -1.19
CA THR A 196 -11.99 24.20 -0.59
C THR A 196 -11.56 25.64 -0.86
N GLU A 197 -12.18 26.32 -1.83
CA GLU A 197 -11.93 27.75 -2.06
C GLU A 197 -13.22 28.53 -2.34
N TYR A 198 -13.31 29.76 -1.83
CA TYR A 198 -14.52 30.56 -1.91
C TYR A 198 -14.79 31.01 -3.35
N LYS A 199 -16.02 30.76 -3.83
CA LYS A 199 -16.47 31.05 -5.21
C LYS A 199 -15.70 30.31 -6.32
N LYS A 200 -14.92 29.28 -5.99
CA LYS A 200 -14.39 28.34 -6.98
C LYS A 200 -15.37 27.19 -7.16
N GLY A 201 -15.46 26.68 -8.38
CA GLY A 201 -16.49 25.73 -8.76
C GLY A 201 -16.02 24.72 -9.78
N ARG A 202 -16.99 24.12 -10.46
CA ARG A 202 -16.76 23.13 -11.51
C ARG A 202 -16.05 23.75 -12.72
N VAL A 203 -15.12 23.01 -13.31
CA VAL A 203 -14.53 23.32 -14.63
C VAL A 203 -15.50 22.87 -15.72
N ILE A 204 -16.00 21.63 -15.64
CA ILE A 204 -17.05 21.11 -16.52
C ILE A 204 -18.33 20.86 -15.73
N THR A 205 -19.49 21.11 -16.34
CA THR A 205 -20.79 20.81 -15.74
C THR A 205 -21.39 19.49 -16.22
N ASP A 206 -20.82 18.91 -17.27
CA ASP A 206 -21.22 17.63 -17.86
C ASP A 206 -19.96 16.91 -18.37
N SER A 207 -19.76 15.68 -17.92
CA SER A 207 -18.65 14.83 -18.35
C SER A 207 -19.01 13.81 -19.44
N THR A 208 -20.28 13.76 -19.87
CA THR A 208 -20.75 12.84 -20.92
C THR A 208 -19.91 12.90 -22.20
N PRO A 209 -19.47 14.08 -22.70
CA PRO A 209 -18.60 14.16 -23.88
C PRO A 209 -17.22 13.50 -23.71
N TYR A 210 -16.82 13.22 -22.46
CA TYR A 210 -15.48 12.74 -22.09
C TYR A 210 -15.49 11.27 -21.67
N LYS A 211 -16.52 10.48 -22.02
CA LYS A 211 -16.65 9.06 -21.62
C LYS A 211 -15.44 8.19 -21.97
N ASP A 212 -14.77 8.50 -23.07
CA ASP A 212 -13.58 7.77 -23.54
C ASP A 212 -12.28 8.54 -23.29
N ALA A 213 -12.36 9.77 -22.79
CA ALA A 213 -11.20 10.59 -22.51
C ALA A 213 -10.34 9.92 -21.44
N THR A 214 -9.03 9.95 -21.65
CA THR A 214 -8.06 9.41 -20.71
C THR A 214 -7.24 10.53 -20.08
N PHE A 215 -6.83 10.31 -18.84
CA PHE A 215 -6.21 11.33 -18.01
C PHE A 215 -4.99 10.77 -17.24
N LYS A 216 -3.99 11.61 -17.03
CA LYS A 216 -2.93 11.43 -16.03
C LYS A 216 -3.25 12.22 -14.77
N ILE A 217 -2.75 11.76 -13.64
CA ILE A 217 -2.84 12.50 -12.38
C ILE A 217 -1.56 13.31 -12.20
N THR A 218 -1.69 14.62 -11.98
CA THR A 218 -0.55 15.54 -11.79
C THR A 218 -0.43 16.09 -10.39
N ASP A 219 -1.48 15.99 -9.57
CA ASP A 219 -1.48 16.48 -8.19
C ASP A 219 -2.49 15.71 -7.33
N GLN A 220 -2.32 15.76 -6.01
CA GLN A 220 -3.21 15.14 -5.03
C GLN A 220 -3.31 15.93 -3.73
N THR A 221 -4.48 15.90 -3.10
CA THR A 221 -4.71 16.56 -1.82
C THR A 221 -5.89 15.94 -1.10
N THR A 222 -5.96 16.13 0.22
CA THR A 222 -7.09 15.67 1.03
C THR A 222 -7.87 16.87 1.54
N ARG A 223 -9.21 16.86 1.46
CA ARG A 223 -10.01 17.94 2.06
C ARG A 223 -10.05 17.80 3.57
N THR A 224 -9.79 18.88 4.29
CA THR A 224 -9.55 18.82 5.75
C THR A 224 -10.81 18.47 6.56
N ARG A 225 -12.00 18.82 6.08
CA ARG A 225 -13.26 18.54 6.81
C ARG A 225 -13.81 17.15 6.49
N GLU A 226 -13.75 16.75 5.22
CA GLU A 226 -14.30 15.50 4.72
C GLU A 226 -13.33 14.32 4.85
N GLY A 227 -12.02 14.58 4.75
CA GLY A 227 -10.99 13.53 4.76
C GLY A 227 -10.86 12.76 3.46
N ASP A 228 -11.53 13.17 2.38
CA ASP A 228 -11.52 12.48 1.10
C ASP A 228 -10.36 12.91 0.19
N LEU A 229 -9.80 11.96 -0.56
CA LEU A 229 -8.73 12.19 -1.52
C LEU A 229 -9.27 12.78 -2.84
N TRP A 230 -8.68 13.91 -3.22
CA TRP A 230 -8.89 14.57 -4.50
C TRP A 230 -7.59 14.57 -5.30
N VAL A 231 -7.72 14.38 -6.61
CA VAL A 231 -6.60 14.38 -7.54
C VAL A 231 -6.84 15.38 -8.66
N LYS A 232 -5.77 16.00 -9.15
CA LYS A 232 -5.81 16.85 -10.33
C LYS A 232 -5.52 15.99 -11.55
N VAL A 233 -6.46 15.97 -12.50
CA VAL A 233 -6.37 15.22 -13.74
C VAL A 233 -6.04 16.13 -14.92
N GLU A 234 -5.19 15.63 -15.80
CA GLU A 234 -4.82 16.27 -17.07
C GLU A 234 -5.04 15.28 -18.22
N ALA A 235 -5.79 15.71 -19.23
CA ALA A 235 -6.13 14.89 -20.37
C ALA A 235 -4.89 14.52 -21.18
N THR A 236 -4.80 13.26 -21.59
CA THR A 236 -3.71 12.76 -22.46
C THR A 236 -3.83 13.29 -23.89
N ASN A 237 -5.05 13.65 -24.31
CA ASN A 237 -5.34 14.27 -25.60
C ASN A 237 -5.83 15.70 -25.38
N SER A 238 -5.21 16.67 -26.06
CA SER A 238 -5.50 18.10 -25.95
C SER A 238 -6.95 18.46 -26.31
N ALA A 239 -7.63 17.68 -27.16
CA ALA A 239 -9.06 17.87 -27.47
C ALA A 239 -9.95 17.78 -26.21
N ASN A 240 -9.50 17.04 -25.19
CA ASN A 240 -10.23 16.83 -23.94
C ASN A 240 -9.74 17.75 -22.81
N ALA A 241 -8.82 18.69 -23.07
CA ALA A 241 -8.20 19.54 -22.04
C ALA A 241 -9.20 20.42 -21.27
N LYS A 242 -10.40 20.67 -21.84
CA LYS A 242 -11.50 21.34 -21.15
C LYS A 242 -11.97 20.61 -19.89
N ALA A 243 -11.73 19.30 -19.78
CA ALA A 243 -12.06 18.51 -18.60
C ALA A 243 -10.96 18.53 -17.52
N ASN A 244 -9.79 19.13 -17.75
CA ASN A 244 -8.70 19.18 -16.78
C ASN A 244 -9.13 19.86 -15.48
N GLY A 245 -8.81 19.27 -14.34
CA GLY A 245 -9.18 19.82 -13.03
C GLY A 245 -9.15 18.80 -11.92
N TRP A 246 -9.65 19.18 -10.75
CA TRP A 246 -9.74 18.34 -9.56
C TRP A 246 -10.98 17.45 -9.58
N ILE A 247 -10.83 16.19 -9.22
CA ILE A 247 -11.92 15.22 -9.06
C ILE A 247 -11.59 14.29 -7.89
N LYS A 248 -12.60 13.64 -7.26
CA LYS A 248 -12.32 12.60 -6.27
C LYS A 248 -11.54 11.47 -6.93
N PHE A 249 -10.53 10.93 -6.25
CA PHE A 249 -9.83 9.76 -6.80
C PHE A 249 -10.78 8.58 -6.99
N SER A 250 -11.76 8.41 -6.08
CA SER A 250 -12.79 7.37 -6.15
C SER A 250 -13.74 7.47 -7.35
N ALA A 251 -13.71 8.59 -8.07
CA ALA A 251 -14.47 8.82 -9.30
C ALA A 251 -13.79 8.28 -10.55
N LEU A 252 -12.55 7.80 -10.42
CA LEU A 252 -11.74 7.35 -11.54
C LEU A 252 -11.72 5.82 -11.61
N LYS A 253 -11.41 5.32 -12.79
CA LYS A 253 -11.02 3.92 -13.00
C LYS A 253 -9.78 3.89 -13.88
N VAL A 254 -8.91 2.92 -13.64
CA VAL A 254 -7.74 2.72 -14.51
C VAL A 254 -8.25 2.47 -15.92
N ALA A 255 -7.75 3.25 -16.87
CA ALA A 255 -7.98 3.02 -18.28
C ALA A 255 -7.25 1.73 -18.66
N THR A 256 -7.99 0.66 -18.91
CA THR A 256 -7.43 -0.45 -19.71
C THR A 256 -7.08 0.13 -21.08
N PRO A 257 -5.87 -0.15 -21.60
CA PRO A 257 -5.57 0.17 -22.99
C PRO A 257 -6.70 -0.39 -23.84
N ALA A 258 -7.21 0.40 -24.80
CA ALA A 258 -8.03 -0.20 -25.84
C ALA A 258 -7.17 -1.32 -26.47
N PRO A 259 -7.69 -2.55 -26.65
CA PRO A 259 -6.94 -3.58 -27.32
C PRO A 259 -6.53 -3.00 -28.67
N THR A 260 -5.22 -2.96 -28.93
CA THR A 260 -4.72 -2.62 -30.26
C THR A 260 -5.41 -3.58 -31.22
N PRO A 261 -6.07 -3.09 -32.29
CA PRO A 261 -6.69 -3.97 -33.27
C PRO A 261 -5.66 -5.02 -33.71
N ILE A 262 -5.99 -6.30 -33.56
CA ILE A 262 -5.15 -7.39 -34.03
C ILE A 262 -5.25 -7.35 -35.55
N ALA A 263 -4.13 -7.18 -36.25
CA ALA A 263 -4.13 -7.08 -37.70
C ALA A 263 -4.66 -8.38 -38.33
N ASP A 264 -5.18 -8.29 -39.57
CA ASP A 264 -5.76 -9.43 -40.29
C ASP A 264 -4.78 -10.57 -40.60
N ASN A 265 -3.47 -10.34 -40.39
CA ASN A 265 -2.42 -11.35 -40.49
C ASN A 265 -1.86 -11.80 -39.12
N GLN A 266 -2.52 -11.42 -38.04
CA GLN A 266 -2.07 -11.68 -36.67
C GLN A 266 -3.08 -12.51 -35.87
N VAL A 267 -2.55 -13.25 -34.89
CA VAL A 267 -3.35 -13.87 -33.83
C VAL A 267 -2.70 -13.51 -32.49
N GLN A 268 -3.49 -13.01 -31.54
CA GLN A 268 -3.01 -12.81 -30.17
C GLN A 268 -3.31 -14.05 -29.34
N VAL A 269 -2.30 -14.61 -28.68
CA VAL A 269 -2.47 -15.72 -27.75
C VAL A 269 -2.32 -15.20 -26.32
N ASN A 270 -3.38 -15.37 -25.53
CA ASN A 270 -3.40 -15.06 -24.10
C ASN A 270 -3.24 -16.35 -23.30
N TYR A 271 -2.34 -16.33 -22.32
CA TYR A 271 -2.13 -17.41 -21.37
C TYR A 271 -2.80 -17.03 -20.05
N VAL A 272 -3.75 -17.83 -19.59
CA VAL A 272 -4.54 -17.58 -18.38
C VAL A 272 -4.26 -18.62 -17.31
N ASP A 273 -4.08 -18.16 -16.08
CA ASP A 273 -3.88 -19.04 -14.93
C ASP A 273 -5.15 -19.83 -14.61
N ALA A 274 -5.03 -21.15 -14.55
CA ALA A 274 -6.12 -22.09 -14.34
C ALA A 274 -6.90 -21.88 -13.02
N ALA A 275 -6.25 -21.36 -11.98
CA ALA A 275 -6.84 -21.19 -10.65
C ALA A 275 -7.54 -19.83 -10.51
N THR A 276 -6.95 -18.78 -11.08
CA THR A 276 -7.41 -17.39 -10.88
C THR A 276 -8.17 -16.82 -12.07
N GLY A 277 -8.06 -17.43 -13.26
CA GLY A 277 -8.62 -16.91 -14.51
C GLY A 277 -7.95 -15.64 -15.02
N LYS A 278 -6.84 -15.20 -14.41
CA LYS A 278 -6.13 -13.98 -14.81
C LYS A 278 -5.15 -14.27 -15.95
N THR A 279 -5.04 -13.35 -16.90
CA THR A 279 -3.99 -13.38 -17.92
C THR A 279 -2.63 -13.19 -17.26
N VAL A 280 -1.74 -14.16 -17.46
CA VAL A 280 -0.38 -14.14 -16.93
C VAL A 280 0.64 -13.70 -17.99
N ALA A 281 0.36 -13.99 -19.26
CA ALA A 281 1.15 -13.53 -20.38
C ALA A 281 0.31 -13.41 -21.66
N SER A 282 0.78 -12.61 -22.61
CA SER A 282 0.18 -12.50 -23.94
C SER A 282 1.29 -12.35 -24.98
N LYS A 283 1.12 -12.96 -26.16
CA LYS A 283 2.02 -12.79 -27.31
C LYS A 283 1.22 -12.71 -28.60
N THR A 284 1.58 -11.75 -29.45
CA THR A 284 1.01 -11.61 -30.80
C THR A 284 1.91 -12.30 -31.80
N TYR A 285 1.33 -13.22 -32.57
CA TYR A 285 2.02 -13.94 -33.63
C TYR A 285 1.56 -13.39 -34.98
N THR A 286 2.52 -13.08 -35.85
CA THR A 286 2.26 -12.56 -37.20
C THR A 286 2.60 -13.64 -38.23
N ASN A 287 1.68 -13.94 -39.15
CA ASN A 287 1.93 -14.86 -40.24
C ASN A 287 2.00 -14.13 -41.58
N SER A 288 3.16 -14.12 -42.23
CA SER A 288 3.31 -13.56 -43.57
C SER A 288 2.52 -14.34 -44.64
N ASN A 289 2.16 -15.60 -44.38
CA ASN A 289 1.42 -16.49 -45.28
C ASN A 289 -0.08 -16.60 -44.93
N TYR A 290 -0.65 -15.63 -44.21
CA TYR A 290 -2.02 -15.70 -43.68
C TYR A 290 -3.13 -15.89 -44.73
N GLN A 291 -2.86 -15.55 -46.00
CA GLN A 291 -3.80 -15.74 -47.12
C GLN A 291 -3.92 -17.20 -47.57
N THR A 292 -2.90 -18.03 -47.33
CA THR A 292 -2.83 -19.43 -47.80
C THR A 292 -2.72 -20.44 -46.67
N GLN A 293 -2.41 -20.00 -45.44
CA GLN A 293 -2.31 -20.86 -44.25
C GLN A 293 -3.27 -20.39 -43.16
N THR A 294 -4.11 -21.29 -42.67
CA THR A 294 -5.05 -21.00 -41.57
C THR A 294 -4.31 -20.70 -40.26
N ALA A 295 -4.94 -19.92 -39.38
CA ALA A 295 -4.40 -19.62 -38.06
C ALA A 295 -4.16 -20.88 -37.21
N TYR A 296 -5.01 -21.90 -37.32
CA TYR A 296 -4.78 -23.21 -36.69
C TYR A 296 -3.47 -23.85 -37.16
N ASN A 297 -3.28 -24.00 -38.47
CA ASN A 297 -2.08 -24.64 -39.03
C ASN A 297 -0.81 -23.84 -38.68
N PHE A 298 -0.92 -22.51 -38.64
CA PHE A 298 0.17 -21.65 -38.20
C PHE A 298 0.50 -21.86 -36.72
N LEU A 299 -0.46 -21.76 -35.79
CA LEU A 299 -0.20 -21.89 -34.35
C LEU A 299 0.14 -23.33 -33.91
N ASN A 300 -0.13 -24.34 -34.75
CA ASN A 300 0.19 -25.74 -34.50
C ASN A 300 1.39 -26.24 -35.32
N SER A 301 2.12 -25.36 -36.02
CA SER A 301 3.31 -25.74 -36.78
C SER A 301 4.52 -25.98 -35.85
N ALA A 302 5.48 -26.81 -36.27
CA ALA A 302 6.68 -27.08 -35.47
C ALA A 302 7.47 -25.80 -35.10
N ALA A 303 7.42 -24.76 -35.92
CA ALA A 303 8.14 -23.50 -35.69
C ALA A 303 7.44 -22.53 -34.72
N THR A 304 6.13 -22.69 -34.52
CA THR A 304 5.27 -21.69 -33.86
C THR A 304 4.30 -22.32 -32.87
N LYS A 305 4.54 -23.56 -32.47
CA LYS A 305 3.67 -24.35 -31.58
C LYS A 305 3.49 -23.67 -30.22
N VAL A 306 2.31 -23.11 -29.98
CA VAL A 306 2.04 -22.20 -28.84
C VAL A 306 1.66 -22.87 -27.53
N ASP A 307 1.36 -24.17 -27.56
CA ASP A 307 0.92 -25.02 -26.44
C ASP A 307 2.02 -25.95 -25.93
N THR A 308 3.27 -25.48 -25.96
CA THR A 308 4.42 -26.23 -25.45
C THR A 308 5.07 -25.48 -24.29
N ASP A 309 5.62 -26.23 -23.33
CA ASP A 309 6.33 -25.63 -22.20
C ASP A 309 7.57 -24.84 -22.65
N ALA A 310 8.24 -25.26 -23.74
CA ALA A 310 9.35 -24.51 -24.31
C ALA A 310 8.92 -23.12 -24.82
N ALA A 311 7.83 -23.05 -25.59
CA ALA A 311 7.29 -21.78 -26.07
C ALA A 311 6.77 -20.89 -24.93
N LEU A 312 6.25 -21.51 -23.86
CA LEU A 312 5.77 -20.82 -22.68
C LEU A 312 6.92 -20.27 -21.83
N SER A 313 7.98 -21.05 -21.61
CA SER A 313 9.12 -20.67 -20.77
C SER A 313 9.90 -19.48 -21.34
N ASP A 314 9.93 -19.33 -22.67
CA ASP A 314 10.52 -18.17 -23.33
C ASP A 314 9.71 -16.88 -23.12
N LEU A 315 8.42 -17.01 -22.78
CA LEU A 315 7.50 -15.89 -22.60
C LEU A 315 7.26 -15.56 -21.12
N ILE A 316 7.11 -16.58 -20.27
CA ILE A 316 6.78 -16.45 -18.85
C ILE A 316 7.36 -17.62 -18.05
N SER A 317 8.08 -17.30 -16.97
CA SER A 317 8.62 -18.30 -16.04
C SER A 317 7.57 -18.74 -15.01
N GLY A 318 7.72 -19.98 -14.52
CA GLY A 318 6.90 -20.50 -13.42
C GLY A 318 5.51 -21.02 -13.81
N TYR A 319 5.22 -21.18 -15.11
CA TYR A 319 3.98 -21.75 -15.63
C TYR A 319 4.25 -22.95 -16.55
N THR A 320 3.29 -23.87 -16.65
CA THR A 320 3.38 -25.09 -17.45
C THR A 320 2.00 -25.54 -17.98
N PHE A 321 2.02 -26.29 -19.07
CA PHE A 321 0.90 -27.07 -19.61
C PHE A 321 0.83 -28.50 -19.04
N THR A 322 1.92 -29.04 -18.50
CA THR A 322 2.05 -30.47 -18.09
C THR A 322 1.15 -30.90 -16.94
N THR A 323 0.73 -29.96 -16.09
CA THR A 323 -0.06 -30.24 -14.88
C THR A 323 -1.53 -29.86 -15.01
N LEU A 324 -1.98 -29.61 -16.24
CA LEU A 324 -3.38 -29.36 -16.58
C LEU A 324 -4.22 -30.64 -16.48
N SER A 325 -5.49 -30.49 -16.17
CA SER A 325 -6.45 -31.59 -16.26
C SER A 325 -6.74 -31.94 -17.71
N ASN A 326 -7.19 -33.17 -17.98
CA ASN A 326 -7.58 -33.59 -19.34
C ASN A 326 -8.59 -32.63 -19.98
N ALA A 327 -9.56 -32.14 -19.21
CA ALA A 327 -10.55 -31.19 -19.69
C ALA A 327 -9.91 -29.85 -20.10
N GLN A 328 -8.93 -29.36 -19.34
CA GLN A 328 -8.19 -28.13 -19.67
C GLN A 328 -7.31 -28.32 -20.91
N THR A 329 -6.64 -29.47 -21.02
CA THR A 329 -5.85 -29.81 -22.21
C THR A 329 -6.73 -29.87 -23.46
N THR A 330 -7.88 -30.56 -23.40
CA THR A 330 -8.85 -30.61 -24.49
C THR A 330 -9.38 -29.22 -24.86
N ALA A 331 -9.66 -28.36 -23.86
CA ALA A 331 -10.10 -26.99 -24.11
C ALA A 331 -9.03 -26.16 -24.82
N ASN A 332 -7.76 -26.30 -24.45
CA ASN A 332 -6.66 -25.64 -25.14
C ASN A 332 -6.54 -26.12 -26.59
N THR A 333 -6.60 -27.43 -26.84
CA THR A 333 -6.58 -27.97 -28.21
C THR A 333 -7.73 -27.41 -29.04
N ALA A 334 -8.94 -27.35 -28.48
CA ALA A 334 -10.10 -26.78 -29.15
C ALA A 334 -9.96 -25.27 -29.40
N ALA A 335 -9.34 -24.52 -28.48
CA ALA A 335 -9.08 -23.09 -28.67
C ALA A 335 -8.12 -22.82 -29.83
N ILE A 336 -7.09 -23.65 -29.98
CA ILE A 336 -6.14 -23.56 -31.11
C ILE A 336 -6.81 -23.98 -32.41
N ALA A 337 -7.62 -25.04 -32.40
CA ALA A 337 -8.40 -25.49 -33.56
C ALA A 337 -9.35 -24.40 -34.11
N ASN A 338 -9.94 -23.61 -33.21
CA ASN A 338 -10.85 -22.51 -33.55
C ASN A 338 -10.15 -21.15 -33.75
N ALA A 339 -8.81 -21.13 -33.77
CA ALA A 339 -8.05 -19.90 -33.98
C ALA A 339 -8.36 -19.27 -35.35
N SER A 340 -8.43 -17.94 -35.39
CA SER A 340 -8.65 -17.15 -36.61
C SER A 340 -7.78 -15.89 -36.58
N TYR A 341 -7.33 -15.41 -37.75
CA TYR A 341 -6.60 -14.14 -37.81
C TYR A 341 -7.50 -12.94 -37.46
N GLY A 342 -6.88 -11.87 -36.98
CA GLY A 342 -7.58 -10.69 -36.45
C GLY A 342 -8.30 -10.94 -35.12
N LYS A 343 -8.06 -12.09 -34.46
CA LYS A 343 -8.72 -12.51 -33.21
C LYS A 343 -7.73 -12.93 -32.14
N THR A 344 -8.27 -13.12 -30.93
CA THR A 344 -7.55 -13.61 -29.76
C THR A 344 -7.88 -15.08 -29.50
N VAL A 345 -6.87 -15.88 -29.18
CA VAL A 345 -6.98 -17.25 -28.67
C VAL A 345 -6.56 -17.25 -27.20
N THR A 346 -7.28 -17.99 -26.36
CA THR A 346 -6.95 -18.10 -24.93
C THR A 346 -6.56 -19.53 -24.59
N LEU A 347 -5.40 -19.69 -23.97
CA LEU A 347 -4.88 -20.97 -23.50
C LEU A 347 -4.74 -20.94 -21.98
N THR A 348 -5.21 -22.00 -21.32
CA THR A 348 -5.07 -22.19 -19.88
C THR A 348 -3.69 -22.75 -19.57
N VAL A 349 -3.03 -22.23 -18.55
CA VAL A 349 -1.75 -22.70 -18.00
C VAL A 349 -1.86 -22.81 -16.47
N LYS A 350 -0.99 -23.61 -15.85
CA LYS A 350 -0.95 -23.75 -14.39
C LYS A 350 0.42 -23.36 -13.85
N ALA A 351 0.47 -22.81 -12.65
CA ALA A 351 1.73 -22.56 -11.96
C ALA A 351 2.51 -23.88 -11.86
N ALA A 352 3.75 -23.87 -12.34
CA ALA A 352 4.62 -25.03 -12.32
C ALA A 352 4.99 -25.35 -10.86
N THR A 353 4.58 -26.53 -10.41
CA THR A 353 4.95 -27.04 -9.09
C THR A 353 6.23 -27.85 -9.25
N TYR A 354 7.37 -27.18 -9.15
CA TYR A 354 8.66 -27.87 -9.12
C TYR A 354 8.90 -28.37 -7.71
N ASN A 355 8.72 -29.68 -7.49
CA ASN A 355 8.97 -30.31 -6.19
C ASN A 355 10.47 -30.58 -5.96
N THR A 356 11.34 -29.67 -6.42
CA THR A 356 12.79 -29.74 -6.21
C THR A 356 13.15 -28.75 -5.11
N GLY A 357 13.18 -29.21 -3.87
CA GLY A 357 13.70 -28.40 -2.77
C GLY A 357 15.19 -28.07 -2.97
N LEU A 358 15.69 -27.08 -2.22
CA LEU A 358 17.08 -26.62 -2.22
C LEU A 358 18.11 -27.77 -2.13
N PHE A 359 17.72 -28.92 -1.55
CA PHE A 359 18.59 -30.06 -1.29
C PHE A 359 18.54 -31.19 -2.33
N GLY A 360 17.73 -31.06 -3.39
CA GLY A 360 17.63 -32.05 -4.49
C GLY A 360 17.10 -33.44 -4.06
N SER A 361 16.47 -34.19 -4.97
CA SER A 361 15.88 -35.50 -4.66
C SER A 361 16.41 -36.66 -5.49
N THR A 362 17.49 -36.49 -6.26
CA THR A 362 17.98 -37.50 -7.22
C THR A 362 19.41 -37.97 -6.90
N ASP A 363 19.46 -39.18 -6.35
CA ASP A 363 20.47 -40.24 -6.38
C ASP A 363 21.98 -40.00 -6.18
N THR A 364 22.50 -40.86 -5.29
CA THR A 364 23.89 -41.20 -4.90
C THR A 364 24.76 -40.11 -4.25
N PRO A 365 25.07 -40.24 -2.95
CA PRO A 365 25.91 -39.28 -2.26
C PRO A 365 27.39 -39.49 -2.57
N THR A 366 28.00 -38.57 -3.31
CA THR A 366 29.45 -38.38 -3.23
C THR A 366 29.74 -37.48 -2.03
N VAL A 367 30.29 -38.11 -0.99
CA VAL A 367 31.02 -37.57 0.17
C VAL A 367 31.01 -36.04 0.29
N LEU A 368 30.25 -35.51 1.24
CA LEU A 368 30.50 -34.18 1.79
C LEU A 368 31.65 -34.28 2.79
N ILE A 369 32.64 -33.40 2.62
CA ILE A 369 33.97 -33.31 3.25
C ILE A 369 35.08 -34.05 2.47
N LYS A 370 35.56 -33.41 1.40
CA LYS A 370 36.99 -33.37 1.10
C LYS A 370 37.47 -31.98 1.47
N ASP A 371 38.16 -31.86 2.60
CA ASP A 371 38.98 -30.67 2.84
C ASP A 371 40.18 -30.74 1.90
N ALA A 372 40.46 -29.64 1.22
CA ALA A 372 41.55 -29.49 0.30
C ALA A 372 42.67 -28.73 1.01
N GLN A 373 43.50 -29.45 1.76
CA GLN A 373 44.97 -29.29 1.77
C GLN A 373 45.61 -30.15 2.88
N THR A 374 46.67 -30.84 2.47
CA THR A 374 47.64 -31.64 3.24
C THR A 374 47.21 -33.05 3.67
N ASP A 375 48.01 -34.02 3.25
CA ASP A 375 47.88 -35.46 3.43
C ASP A 375 47.45 -35.87 4.85
N TYR A 376 46.19 -36.28 4.96
CA TYR A 376 45.73 -37.25 5.94
C TYR A 376 45.25 -38.53 5.23
N SER A 377 46.01 -38.94 4.20
CA SER A 377 45.76 -40.09 3.32
C SER A 377 45.89 -41.46 4.01
N ALA A 378 45.69 -41.56 5.33
CA ALA A 378 45.74 -42.83 6.06
C ALA A 378 44.56 -43.11 7.00
N HIS A 379 43.58 -42.21 7.14
CA HIS A 379 42.40 -42.49 7.98
C HIS A 379 41.10 -42.23 7.23
N THR A 380 40.71 -43.22 6.42
CA THR A 380 39.54 -43.18 5.52
C THR A 380 38.17 -43.28 6.18
N ASP A 381 38.04 -43.42 7.51
CA ASP A 381 36.73 -43.68 8.13
C ASP A 381 36.62 -43.19 9.58
N ARG A 382 36.87 -41.90 9.86
CA ARG A 382 36.63 -41.38 11.22
C ARG A 382 35.69 -40.18 11.17
N TYR A 383 34.61 -40.29 11.94
CA TYR A 383 33.47 -39.37 12.08
C TYR A 383 32.29 -39.64 11.13
N LYS A 384 31.72 -40.84 11.22
CA LYS A 384 30.29 -41.04 10.88
C LYS A 384 29.45 -40.52 12.05
N PHE A 385 28.55 -39.60 11.76
CA PHE A 385 27.68 -38.93 12.73
C PHE A 385 26.51 -39.83 13.11
N TYR A 386 26.28 -40.04 14.41
CA TYR A 386 25.16 -40.85 14.89
C TYR A 386 23.96 -39.96 15.22
N GLY A 387 23.10 -39.78 14.22
CA GLY A 387 21.80 -39.13 14.33
C GLY A 387 20.89 -39.57 13.18
N VAL A 388 19.87 -40.39 13.49
CA VAL A 388 18.76 -40.83 12.61
C VAL A 388 19.10 -41.21 11.16
N GLY A 389 19.84 -42.31 11.00
CA GLY A 389 19.94 -43.06 9.73
C GLY A 389 21.11 -42.67 8.83
N SER A 390 21.26 -43.42 7.72
CA SER A 390 22.29 -43.18 6.70
C SER A 390 22.24 -41.74 6.17
N TYR A 391 23.36 -41.21 5.66
CA TYR A 391 23.44 -39.92 4.97
C TYR A 391 22.30 -39.72 3.94
N THR A 392 21.92 -40.80 3.24
CA THR A 392 20.79 -40.81 2.29
C THR A 392 19.44 -40.47 2.93
N THR A 393 19.25 -40.83 4.20
CA THR A 393 18.07 -40.51 5.00
C THR A 393 18.07 -39.04 5.41
N LEU A 394 19.22 -38.51 5.84
CA LEU A 394 19.38 -37.09 6.14
C LEU A 394 19.09 -36.20 4.92
N THR A 395 19.67 -36.51 3.76
CA THR A 395 19.45 -35.74 2.52
C THR A 395 17.97 -35.75 2.11
N ARG A 396 17.31 -36.91 2.21
CA ARG A 396 15.88 -37.06 1.92
C ARG A 396 15.01 -36.27 2.90
N THR A 397 15.35 -36.28 4.19
CA THR A 397 14.62 -35.51 5.21
C THR A 397 14.79 -34.00 5.04
N LEU A 398 15.97 -33.53 4.63
CA LEU A 398 16.22 -32.13 4.27
C LEU A 398 15.45 -31.71 3.02
N ALA A 399 15.48 -32.53 1.97
CA ALA A 399 14.77 -32.28 0.72
C ALA A 399 13.25 -32.30 0.86
N SER A 400 12.71 -33.00 1.86
CA SER A 400 11.27 -33.04 2.13
C SER A 400 10.73 -31.85 2.95
N GLN A 401 11.58 -30.92 3.39
CA GLN A 401 11.13 -29.79 4.23
C GLN A 401 10.46 -28.70 3.38
N ALA A 402 9.21 -28.36 3.72
CA ALA A 402 8.44 -27.33 3.02
C ALA A 402 9.10 -25.93 3.10
N SER A 403 9.91 -25.66 4.14
CA SER A 403 10.60 -24.38 4.31
C SER A 403 11.65 -24.12 3.22
N VAL A 404 12.21 -25.18 2.64
CA VAL A 404 13.26 -25.13 1.61
C VAL A 404 12.76 -25.62 0.25
N ALA A 405 11.44 -25.77 0.12
CA ALA A 405 10.75 -26.00 -1.14
C ALA A 405 10.23 -24.66 -1.68
N GLY A 406 10.34 -24.44 -2.99
CA GLY A 406 9.87 -23.21 -3.60
C GLY A 406 10.03 -23.21 -5.12
N ASN A 407 9.30 -22.29 -5.77
CA ASN A 407 9.37 -22.12 -7.21
C ASN A 407 10.68 -21.41 -7.60
N THR A 408 11.15 -21.60 -8.85
CA THR A 408 12.26 -20.82 -9.41
C THR A 408 11.98 -19.32 -9.27
N GLY A 409 12.87 -18.60 -8.58
CA GLY A 409 12.70 -17.18 -8.26
C GLY A 409 12.17 -16.89 -6.84
N ASN A 410 11.71 -17.89 -6.10
CA ASN A 410 11.39 -17.74 -4.68
C ASN A 410 12.67 -17.52 -3.87
N SER A 411 12.64 -16.56 -2.96
CA SER A 411 13.72 -16.35 -2.00
C SER A 411 13.56 -17.34 -0.83
N VAL A 412 14.57 -18.16 -0.57
CA VAL A 412 14.67 -18.99 0.66
C VAL A 412 15.49 -18.21 1.68
N SER A 413 14.93 -17.92 2.86
CA SER A 413 15.63 -17.18 3.90
C SER A 413 16.54 -18.08 4.74
N LEU A 414 17.52 -17.51 5.44
CA LEU A 414 18.34 -18.24 6.41
C LEU A 414 17.49 -18.94 7.49
N ALA A 415 16.40 -18.31 7.93
CA ALA A 415 15.47 -18.92 8.88
C ALA A 415 14.82 -20.19 8.32
N ASN A 416 14.52 -20.22 7.01
CA ASN A 416 13.96 -21.40 6.36
C ASN A 416 14.96 -22.57 6.30
N VAL A 417 16.22 -22.27 6.03
CA VAL A 417 17.32 -23.26 6.01
C VAL A 417 17.56 -23.82 7.42
N ASN A 418 17.67 -22.95 8.42
CA ASN A 418 17.84 -23.36 9.82
C ASN A 418 16.67 -24.23 10.30
N THR A 419 15.44 -23.86 9.93
CA THR A 419 14.24 -24.67 10.23
C THR A 419 14.35 -26.07 9.63
N ALA A 420 14.82 -26.20 8.38
CA ALA A 420 14.97 -27.50 7.74
C ALA A 420 16.06 -28.36 8.39
N ILE A 421 17.18 -27.75 8.79
CA ILE A 421 18.30 -28.42 9.48
C ILE A 421 17.86 -28.93 10.86
N THR A 422 17.19 -28.09 11.66
CA THR A 422 16.64 -28.49 12.96
C THR A 422 15.54 -29.55 12.80
N ALA A 423 14.66 -29.43 11.81
CA ALA A 423 13.64 -30.45 11.53
C ALA A 423 14.25 -31.80 11.10
N ALA A 424 15.39 -31.77 10.40
CA ALA A 424 16.18 -32.95 10.09
C ALA A 424 17.04 -33.45 11.27
N LYS A 425 16.99 -32.77 12.43
CA LYS A 425 17.82 -33.03 13.62
C LYS A 425 19.33 -33.03 13.30
N ALA A 426 19.72 -32.21 12.34
CA ALA A 426 21.09 -32.07 11.86
C ALA A 426 21.81 -30.87 12.47
N ASP A 427 21.18 -30.21 13.44
CA ASP A 427 21.69 -29.04 14.18
C ASP A 427 22.58 -29.42 15.38
N THR A 428 22.71 -30.71 15.70
CA THR A 428 23.62 -31.21 16.74
C THR A 428 24.25 -32.54 16.32
N LEU A 429 25.58 -32.62 16.38
CA LEU A 429 26.35 -33.81 16.03
C LEU A 429 26.95 -34.46 17.28
N TYR A 430 26.94 -35.79 17.35
CA TYR A 430 27.54 -36.55 18.44
C TYR A 430 28.55 -37.58 17.91
N THR A 431 29.61 -37.81 18.69
CA THR A 431 30.49 -38.97 18.56
C THR A 431 30.28 -39.92 19.75
N LEU A 432 30.46 -41.21 19.53
CA LEU A 432 30.23 -42.26 20.52
C LEU A 432 31.56 -42.91 20.93
N TYR A 433 31.72 -43.15 22.23
CA TYR A 433 32.83 -43.90 22.81
C TYR A 433 32.30 -45.18 23.44
N ASP A 434 32.80 -46.33 22.98
CA ASP A 434 32.51 -47.64 23.55
C ASP A 434 33.35 -47.84 24.80
N VAL A 435 32.68 -47.90 25.95
CA VAL A 435 33.34 -47.99 27.27
C VAL A 435 34.02 -49.36 27.44
N GLN A 436 33.41 -50.41 26.90
CA GLN A 436 33.89 -51.78 27.03
C GLN A 436 35.16 -52.00 26.21
N ASN A 437 35.17 -51.49 24.97
CA ASN A 437 36.31 -51.62 24.07
C ASN A 437 37.36 -50.51 24.24
N ASN A 438 37.09 -49.52 25.10
CA ASN A 438 37.95 -48.37 25.34
C ASN A 438 38.34 -47.66 24.01
N ALA A 439 37.38 -47.55 23.09
CA ALA A 439 37.59 -47.10 21.73
C ALA A 439 36.46 -46.18 21.25
N TRP A 440 36.81 -45.27 20.34
CA TRP A 440 35.81 -44.46 19.63
C TRP A 440 35.10 -45.30 18.59
N VAL A 441 33.77 -45.21 18.55
CA VAL A 441 32.96 -45.87 17.53
C VAL A 441 33.13 -45.10 16.22
N SER A 442 33.71 -45.77 15.25
CA SER A 442 34.05 -45.22 13.93
C SER A 442 33.07 -45.64 12.84
N SER A 443 32.28 -46.70 13.06
CA SER A 443 31.27 -47.18 12.13
C SER A 443 30.04 -47.79 12.82
N SER A 444 28.86 -47.74 12.18
CA SER A 444 27.62 -48.28 12.78
C SER A 444 27.68 -49.79 13.00
N SER A 445 28.56 -50.48 12.26
CA SER A 445 28.89 -51.90 12.44
C SER A 445 29.63 -52.20 13.74
N GLU A 446 30.23 -51.20 14.39
CA GLU A 446 30.91 -51.36 15.68
C GLU A 446 29.95 -51.22 16.87
N ILE A 447 28.68 -50.85 16.64
CA ILE A 447 27.68 -50.75 17.70
C ILE A 447 27.17 -52.14 18.04
N ASN A 448 27.64 -52.67 19.16
CA ASN A 448 27.11 -53.82 19.85
C ASN A 448 25.99 -53.42 20.85
N PRO A 449 24.79 -54.01 20.78
CA PRO A 449 23.69 -53.75 21.73
C PRO A 449 24.01 -54.10 23.19
N ASP A 450 25.00 -54.97 23.46
CA ASP A 450 25.38 -55.38 24.81
C ASP A 450 26.43 -54.45 25.47
N HIS A 451 26.88 -53.42 24.75
CA HIS A 451 27.89 -52.47 25.24
C HIS A 451 27.25 -51.18 25.77
N THR A 452 28.04 -50.43 26.54
CA THR A 452 27.69 -49.12 27.09
C THR A 452 28.47 -48.04 26.36
N TYR A 453 27.78 -47.02 25.87
CA TYR A 453 28.39 -45.95 25.10
C TYR A 453 28.27 -44.60 25.81
N GLN A 454 29.32 -43.80 25.74
CA GLN A 454 29.28 -42.38 26.09
C GLN A 454 29.13 -41.55 24.82
N ALA A 455 28.16 -40.63 24.80
CA ALA A 455 27.93 -39.72 23.69
C ALA A 455 28.51 -38.33 23.98
N PHE A 456 29.33 -37.82 23.07
CA PHE A 456 29.95 -36.50 23.18
C PHE A 456 29.39 -35.60 22.09
N LYS A 457 28.79 -34.49 22.49
CA LYS A 457 28.34 -33.45 21.56
C LYS A 457 29.55 -32.76 20.95
N LEU A 458 29.62 -32.72 19.64
CA LEU A 458 30.60 -31.93 18.91
C LEU A 458 30.19 -30.45 18.97
N THR A 459 31.12 -29.62 19.43
CA THR A 459 31.01 -28.17 19.44
C THR A 459 32.25 -27.66 18.70
N ASP A 460 32.08 -26.79 17.71
CA ASP A 460 33.17 -26.28 16.87
C ASP A 460 34.30 -25.68 17.72
N PRO A 461 35.57 -26.12 17.59
CA PRO A 461 36.70 -25.45 18.21
C PRO A 461 37.08 -24.23 17.36
N VAL A 462 36.68 -23.03 17.80
CA VAL A 462 37.21 -21.78 17.26
C VAL A 462 38.74 -21.83 17.29
N ALA A 463 39.33 -21.58 16.11
CA ALA A 463 40.75 -21.53 15.83
C ALA A 463 41.61 -20.97 16.98
N THR A 464 42.60 -21.74 17.43
CA THR A 464 43.87 -21.18 17.90
C THR A 464 44.98 -22.17 17.59
N GLN A 465 45.91 -21.73 16.75
CA GLN A 465 47.18 -22.42 16.53
C GLN A 465 47.96 -22.50 17.85
N GLY A 466 48.45 -23.69 18.18
CA GLY A 466 49.36 -23.87 19.31
C GLY A 466 49.44 -25.33 19.75
N THR A 467 50.56 -25.97 19.44
CA THR A 467 50.97 -27.27 19.95
C THR A 467 50.91 -27.32 21.48
N ALA A 468 50.16 -28.27 22.06
CA ALA A 468 50.50 -28.89 23.34
C ALA A 468 49.77 -30.22 23.56
N THR A 469 50.57 -31.17 24.03
CA THR A 469 50.23 -32.50 24.52
C THR A 469 49.38 -32.46 25.80
N ASN A 470 48.63 -33.55 26.02
CA ASN A 470 47.92 -33.97 27.23
C ASN A 470 46.59 -33.28 27.61
N GLN A 471 45.59 -34.15 27.78
CA GLN A 471 44.37 -34.07 28.59
C GLN A 471 43.94 -32.67 29.05
N SER A 472 42.89 -32.13 28.43
CA SER A 472 42.11 -31.02 28.99
C SER A 472 40.62 -31.35 28.88
N LYS A 473 39.98 -31.49 30.04
CA LYS A 473 38.52 -31.60 30.22
C LYS A 473 37.81 -30.50 29.44
N PHE A 474 36.85 -30.87 28.59
CA PHE A 474 35.90 -29.92 28.02
C PHE A 474 34.86 -29.52 29.08
N THR A 475 34.88 -28.25 29.48
CA THR A 475 33.88 -27.63 30.36
C THR A 475 32.78 -27.01 29.50
N ILE A 476 31.52 -27.23 29.89
CA ILE A 476 30.31 -26.72 29.25
C ILE A 476 30.33 -25.17 29.24
N GLY A 477 30.20 -24.57 28.05
CA GLY A 477 30.22 -23.11 27.85
C GLY A 477 28.99 -22.58 27.07
N THR A 478 28.50 -21.43 27.55
CA THR A 478 27.25 -20.66 27.33
C THR A 478 26.89 -20.30 25.86
N PRO A 479 25.60 -20.13 25.51
CA PRO A 479 25.15 -19.83 24.14
C PRO A 479 25.62 -18.46 23.61
N VAL A 480 26.04 -18.44 22.34
CA VAL A 480 26.36 -17.22 21.59
C VAL A 480 25.12 -16.71 20.85
N THR A 481 24.80 -15.42 21.02
CA THR A 481 23.76 -14.72 20.26
C THR A 481 24.40 -14.01 19.06
N LEU A 482 23.92 -14.27 17.85
CA LEU A 482 24.34 -13.56 16.63
C LEU A 482 23.34 -12.44 16.32
N THR A 483 23.84 -11.21 16.18
CA THR A 483 23.04 -10.03 15.78
C THR A 483 23.36 -9.68 14.33
N TYR A 484 22.34 -9.45 13.48
CA TYR A 484 22.50 -9.09 12.07
C TYR A 484 21.93 -7.69 11.78
N THR A 485 22.62 -6.95 10.90
CA THR A 485 22.11 -5.71 10.27
C THR A 485 22.03 -5.93 8.77
N ALA A 486 20.83 -5.83 8.19
CA ALA A 486 20.60 -6.05 6.76
C ALA A 486 20.84 -4.79 5.91
N LYS A 487 21.31 -4.98 4.66
CA LYS A 487 21.08 -4.03 3.56
C LYS A 487 20.27 -4.72 2.44
N PRO A 488 19.34 -4.03 1.74
CA PRO A 488 18.35 -4.68 0.89
C PRO A 488 18.86 -5.00 -0.53
N ALA A 489 18.36 -6.12 -1.08
CA ALA A 489 18.30 -6.53 -2.49
C ALA A 489 19.62 -6.87 -3.21
N GLN A 490 19.83 -8.17 -3.49
CA GLN A 490 20.49 -8.62 -4.73
C GLN A 490 19.74 -9.81 -5.32
N GLU A 491 19.44 -9.70 -6.61
CA GLU A 491 18.85 -10.73 -7.48
C GLU A 491 19.89 -11.80 -7.80
N ASN A 492 19.49 -13.06 -7.81
CA ASN A 492 20.35 -14.16 -8.24
C ASN A 492 20.19 -14.34 -9.75
N SER A 493 21.02 -13.66 -10.54
CA SER A 493 21.12 -13.88 -11.98
C SER A 493 22.00 -15.10 -12.23
N ASN A 494 21.41 -16.25 -12.58
CA ASN A 494 22.15 -17.31 -13.25
C ASN A 494 21.47 -17.65 -14.58
N SER A 495 21.76 -16.83 -15.57
CA SER A 495 21.61 -17.14 -16.97
C SER A 495 22.72 -18.13 -17.36
N GLN A 496 22.51 -19.44 -17.23
CA GLN A 496 23.14 -20.41 -18.12
C GLN A 496 22.19 -21.59 -18.38
N LYS A 497 22.08 -21.88 -19.68
CA LYS A 497 21.40 -23.03 -20.30
C LYS A 497 21.61 -24.31 -19.51
N GLY A 498 20.59 -25.18 -19.57
CA GLY A 498 20.55 -26.51 -18.97
C GLY A 498 21.91 -27.10 -18.63
N VAL A 499 22.19 -27.19 -17.33
CA VAL A 499 23.30 -27.99 -16.83
C VAL A 499 22.68 -29.12 -16.03
N ASN A 500 22.83 -30.31 -16.59
CA ASN A 500 22.72 -31.58 -15.91
C ASN A 500 23.90 -31.71 -14.92
N GLY A 501 23.97 -30.79 -13.97
CA GLY A 501 25.08 -30.59 -13.06
C GLY A 501 24.50 -30.08 -11.77
N ALA A 502 24.24 -31.01 -10.88
CA ALA A 502 24.06 -30.71 -9.48
C ALA A 502 25.23 -29.80 -9.01
N LEU A 503 24.94 -28.89 -8.08
CA LEU A 503 25.94 -28.16 -7.31
C LEU A 503 26.76 -29.16 -6.48
N ILE A 504 27.60 -29.93 -7.15
CA ILE A 504 28.51 -30.91 -6.57
C ILE A 504 29.91 -30.33 -6.78
N GLY A 505 30.55 -29.94 -5.68
CA GLY A 505 32.00 -29.84 -5.63
C GLY A 505 32.63 -28.45 -5.47
N SER A 506 31.88 -27.36 -5.45
CA SER A 506 32.40 -26.08 -4.95
C SER A 506 31.72 -25.72 -3.64
N ASP A 507 32.54 -25.54 -2.60
CA ASP A 507 32.21 -24.92 -1.31
C ASP A 507 30.80 -24.33 -1.26
N LEU A 508 29.89 -24.94 -0.48
CA LEU A 508 28.61 -24.32 -0.13
C LEU A 508 28.83 -22.92 0.48
N THR A 509 30.02 -22.64 1.03
CA THR A 509 30.50 -21.35 1.50
C THR A 509 30.95 -20.36 0.40
N LYS A 510 31.14 -20.79 -0.86
CA LYS A 510 31.45 -19.93 -2.01
C LYS A 510 30.22 -19.60 -2.86
N ALA A 511 29.16 -20.41 -2.80
CA ALA A 511 27.87 -20.09 -3.43
C ALA A 511 27.09 -18.98 -2.68
N PHE A 512 27.49 -18.70 -1.44
CA PHE A 512 27.05 -17.56 -0.65
C PHE A 512 28.27 -16.70 -0.34
N ASN A 513 28.32 -15.49 -0.87
CA ASN A 513 29.44 -14.56 -0.66
C ASN A 513 29.41 -14.06 0.80
N PHE A 514 29.90 -14.85 1.75
CA PHE A 514 30.15 -14.47 3.13
C PHE A 514 31.60 -13.98 3.23
N ASN A 515 31.80 -12.67 3.17
CA ASN A 515 33.10 -12.10 3.52
C ASN A 515 33.24 -12.05 5.05
N TYR A 516 34.39 -12.51 5.53
CA TYR A 516 34.85 -12.48 6.93
C TYR A 516 34.97 -11.06 7.50
#